data_AF-A0A354FPA8-F1
#
_entry.id   AF-A0A354FPA8-F1
#
_cell.length_a   1.000
_cell.length_b   1.000
_cell.length_c   1.000
_cell.angle_alpha   90.00
_cell.angle_beta   90.00
_cell.angle_gamma   90.00
#
_symmetry.space_group_name_H-M   'P 1'
#
loop_
_entity.id
_entity.type
_entity.pdbx_description
1 polymer ?
#
loop_
_entity_poly.entity_id
_entity_poly.type
_entity_poly.pdbx_seq_one_letter_code
_entity_poly.pdbx_strand_id
1 'polypeptide(L)'
;MLGGTELWVRLYRLLIVVLVSWLIFEKSKPNTSYSEEDFTLLFPKGVRIENEKVFNQEGDSLGYFLTTSPQCDHLKGYSGPTNLALALDKTGRLIEAQIIESSDTPDHVQSVVDDPYFWRAHLGLSLGSPGNPKIDAVTGSTLTSAAISRSIIERLGGPTTSRLFPTKILAAELPEADTIEKHPDWPGVLCVYDEGRNIVGYALRTAPSQEFLHGYQGPTDILIVLDRKATKVTRIRFRKSYDNEEYYERILNNSDWLNLYNGMTIGEILAIDQSKIEGISGATHTSWAIADSVARRLARFESDRESRPREIPWRNLALVTLTIGATLFSFTRLRGNPRARILWQITVVVLLGIILGDLLSQALLIGWVRHGLPFSESWGLLFLAAASFLTPWATGHHLYCHQLCPHGFLQRWLGKLPVKPIKLPAKLHKLLSMLPALCLLILVASTLIGASLNLADWEGFDAWLWRSAGLATITVAVVGLIASIFSPLAYCKFGCPTGALFKFLSKTSGTKHLSFRDLIAGLLCLAAFFS
;
A
#
# COMPACT_ATOMS: atom_id res chain seq x y z
N MET A 1 -9.78 -33.99 -34.75
CA MET A 1 -10.40 -33.63 -33.45
C MET A 1 -9.44 -33.86 -32.25
N LEU A 2 -8.16 -33.49 -32.34
CA LEU A 2 -7.13 -33.79 -31.32
C LEU A 2 -6.73 -32.58 -30.44
N GLY A 3 -7.31 -31.40 -30.65
CA GLY A 3 -7.01 -30.19 -29.87
C GLY A 3 -7.87 -29.98 -28.62
N GLY A 4 -8.96 -30.74 -28.44
CA GLY A 4 -9.90 -30.53 -27.35
C GLY A 4 -9.36 -30.94 -25.98
N THR A 5 -8.76 -32.13 -25.86
CA THR A 5 -8.30 -32.68 -24.58
C THR A 5 -7.15 -31.87 -23.95
N GLU A 6 -6.26 -31.34 -24.78
CA GLU A 6 -5.15 -30.51 -24.32
C GLU A 6 -5.63 -29.16 -23.78
N LEU A 7 -6.66 -28.56 -24.41
CA LEU A 7 -7.27 -27.33 -23.94
C LEU A 7 -8.00 -27.54 -22.60
N TRP A 8 -8.73 -28.65 -22.46
CA TRP A 8 -9.43 -29.00 -21.21
C TRP A 8 -8.48 -29.15 -20.02
N VAL A 9 -7.34 -29.83 -20.19
CA VAL A 9 -6.34 -29.96 -19.11
C VAL A 9 -5.78 -28.59 -18.70
N ARG A 10 -5.55 -27.69 -19.65
CA ARG A 10 -5.06 -26.34 -19.35
C ARG A 10 -6.10 -25.48 -18.64
N LEU A 11 -7.36 -25.56 -19.06
CA LEU A 11 -8.46 -24.88 -18.39
C LEU A 11 -8.65 -25.41 -16.97
N TYR A 12 -8.52 -26.73 -16.76
CA TYR A 12 -8.59 -27.34 -15.44
C TYR A 12 -7.46 -26.84 -14.51
N ARG A 13 -6.21 -26.78 -14.99
CA ARG A 13 -5.09 -26.26 -14.19
C ARG A 13 -5.25 -24.79 -13.84
N LEU A 14 -5.75 -23.99 -14.80
CA LEU A 14 -6.06 -22.59 -14.55
C LEU A 14 -7.18 -22.46 -13.51
N LEU A 15 -8.24 -23.27 -13.62
CA LEU A 15 -9.34 -23.32 -12.66
C LEU A 15 -8.85 -23.70 -11.26
N ILE A 16 -7.95 -24.68 -11.11
CA ILE A 16 -7.34 -25.03 -9.83
C ILE A 16 -6.66 -23.81 -9.21
N VAL A 17 -5.80 -23.12 -9.97
CA VAL A 17 -5.08 -21.96 -9.44
C VAL A 17 -6.05 -20.86 -9.02
N VAL A 18 -7.09 -20.59 -9.83
CA VAL A 18 -8.14 -19.63 -9.49
C VAL A 18 -8.91 -20.03 -8.22
N LEU A 19 -9.28 -21.31 -8.08
CA LEU A 19 -10.00 -21.82 -6.90
C LEU A 19 -9.13 -21.74 -5.63
N VAL A 20 -7.87 -22.16 -5.71
CA VAL A 20 -6.92 -22.04 -4.59
C VAL A 20 -6.77 -20.58 -4.20
N SER A 21 -6.59 -19.67 -5.16
CA SER A 21 -6.48 -18.25 -4.88
C SER A 21 -7.74 -17.70 -4.22
N TRP A 22 -8.92 -18.09 -4.71
CA TRP A 22 -10.19 -17.68 -4.12
C TRP A 22 -10.35 -18.18 -2.67
N LEU A 23 -10.00 -19.44 -2.38
CA LEU A 23 -10.04 -20.00 -1.03
C LEU A 23 -9.08 -19.30 -0.07
N ILE A 24 -7.85 -19.00 -0.52
CA ILE A 24 -6.90 -18.22 0.29
C ILE A 24 -7.45 -16.83 0.58
N PHE A 25 -7.99 -16.14 -0.43
CA PHE A 25 -8.59 -14.81 -0.25
C PHE A 25 -9.75 -14.83 0.74
N GLU A 26 -10.64 -15.82 0.65
CA GLU A 26 -11.79 -15.93 1.54
C GLU A 26 -11.39 -16.20 3.00
N LYS A 27 -10.39 -17.08 3.22
CA LYS A 27 -9.86 -17.38 4.56
C LYS A 27 -9.00 -16.26 5.17
N SER A 28 -8.49 -15.34 4.35
CA SER A 28 -7.57 -14.27 4.79
C SER A 28 -8.24 -12.95 5.14
N LYS A 29 -9.57 -12.90 5.23
CA LYS A 29 -10.28 -11.68 5.66
C LYS A 29 -9.82 -11.30 7.08
N PRO A 30 -9.47 -10.02 7.30
CA PRO A 30 -8.83 -9.59 8.54
C PRO A 30 -9.74 -9.82 9.75
N ASN A 31 -9.20 -10.49 10.78
CA ASN A 31 -9.79 -10.43 12.12
C ASN A 31 -9.50 -9.03 12.67
N THR A 32 -10.53 -8.21 12.80
CA THR A 32 -10.48 -6.84 13.34
C THR A 32 -10.29 -6.79 14.86
N SER A 33 -9.54 -7.75 15.44
CA SER A 33 -9.31 -7.80 16.88
C SER A 33 -7.97 -7.12 17.18
N TYR A 34 -8.00 -5.79 17.24
CA TYR A 34 -6.87 -4.99 17.72
C TYR A 34 -6.73 -5.18 19.23
N SER A 35 -5.48 -5.31 19.70
CA SER A 35 -5.16 -5.29 21.12
C SER A 35 -5.24 -3.83 21.60
N GLU A 36 -6.02 -3.57 22.64
CA GLU A 36 -6.03 -2.26 23.30
C GLU A 36 -4.67 -1.92 23.96
N GLU A 37 -3.68 -2.82 23.93
CA GLU A 37 -2.38 -2.66 24.62
C GLU A 37 -1.28 -2.04 23.74
N ASP A 38 -1.48 -1.93 22.42
CA ASP A 38 -0.44 -1.53 21.45
C ASP A 38 0.04 -0.07 21.63
N PHE A 39 -0.78 0.79 22.25
CA PHE A 39 -0.39 2.20 22.47
C PHE A 39 0.77 2.35 23.46
N THR A 40 0.98 1.36 24.34
CA THR A 40 2.09 1.38 25.31
C THR A 40 3.46 1.31 24.65
N LEU A 41 3.53 0.81 23.40
CA LEU A 41 4.73 0.76 22.57
C LEU A 41 5.34 2.16 22.36
N LEU A 42 4.48 3.15 22.05
CA LEU A 42 4.88 4.53 21.79
C LEU A 42 4.60 5.48 22.96
N PHE A 43 3.73 5.10 23.89
CA PHE A 43 3.43 5.84 25.11
C PHE A 43 3.68 4.98 26.36
N PRO A 44 4.93 4.81 26.81
CA PRO A 44 5.27 3.96 27.96
C PRO A 44 4.61 4.39 29.28
N LYS A 45 4.22 5.67 29.39
CA LYS A 45 3.53 6.23 30.55
C LYS A 45 1.99 6.23 30.42
N GLY A 46 1.47 5.83 29.26
CA GLY A 46 0.04 5.77 29.01
C GLY A 46 -0.57 4.57 29.74
N VAL A 47 -1.71 4.79 30.39
CA VAL A 47 -2.44 3.72 31.11
C VAL A 47 -3.85 3.54 30.56
N ARG A 48 -4.39 4.55 29.89
CA ARG A 48 -5.73 4.51 29.30
C ARG A 48 -5.74 5.23 27.96
N ILE A 49 -6.52 4.70 27.01
CA ILE A 49 -6.85 5.35 25.74
C ILE A 49 -8.36 5.58 25.64
N GLU A 50 -8.79 6.79 25.28
CA GLU A 50 -10.20 7.11 25.02
C GLU A 50 -10.29 7.97 23.75
N ASN A 51 -11.08 7.56 22.76
CA ASN A 51 -11.22 8.26 21.47
C ASN A 51 -9.85 8.64 20.85
N GLU A 52 -8.94 7.67 20.77
CA GLU A 52 -7.57 7.84 20.25
C GLU A 52 -6.64 8.72 21.12
N LYS A 53 -7.13 9.36 22.20
CA LYS A 53 -6.31 10.13 23.15
C LYS A 53 -5.73 9.23 24.22
N VAL A 54 -4.43 9.36 24.49
CA VAL A 54 -3.72 8.60 25.52
C VAL A 54 -3.57 9.43 26.79
N PHE A 55 -3.81 8.81 27.95
CA PHE A 55 -3.74 9.42 29.28
C PHE A 55 -2.75 8.70 30.20
N ASN A 56 -2.05 9.45 31.05
CA ASN A 56 -1.22 8.89 32.13
C ASN A 56 -2.08 8.46 33.35
N GLN A 57 -1.43 7.95 34.41
CA GLN A 57 -2.10 7.58 35.67
C GLN A 57 -2.76 8.76 36.37
N GLU A 58 -2.21 9.96 36.20
CA GLU A 58 -2.72 11.21 36.79
C GLU A 58 -3.94 11.77 36.04
N GLY A 59 -4.28 11.23 34.86
CA GLY A 59 -5.39 11.69 34.03
C GLY A 59 -5.05 12.81 33.02
N ASP A 60 -3.78 13.19 32.91
CA ASP A 60 -3.28 14.13 31.91
C ASP A 60 -3.21 13.47 30.53
N SER A 61 -3.65 14.20 29.50
CA SER A 61 -3.46 13.77 28.11
C SER A 61 -1.97 13.82 27.74
N LEU A 62 -1.43 12.72 27.23
CA LEU A 62 -0.08 12.59 26.70
C LEU A 62 -0.01 12.93 25.20
N GLY A 63 -1.09 12.67 24.46
CA GLY A 63 -1.14 12.85 23.01
C GLY A 63 -2.22 11.99 22.37
N TYR A 64 -2.06 11.70 21.08
CA TYR A 64 -2.96 10.83 20.32
C TYR A 64 -2.22 9.61 19.79
N PHE A 65 -2.90 8.48 19.76
CA PHE A 65 -2.44 7.23 19.19
C PHE A 65 -3.38 6.80 18.07
N LEU A 66 -2.84 6.66 16.86
CA LEU A 66 -3.59 6.25 15.68
C LEU A 66 -2.96 5.00 15.08
N THR A 67 -3.80 4.11 14.54
CA THR A 67 -3.36 3.01 13.68
C THR A 67 -3.76 3.27 12.23
N THR A 68 -2.95 2.84 11.26
CA THR A 68 -3.32 2.97 9.84
C THR A 68 -4.33 1.91 9.39
N SER A 69 -4.29 0.71 9.97
CA SER A 69 -5.30 -0.31 9.71
C SER A 69 -6.57 -0.09 10.55
N PRO A 70 -7.76 -0.39 9.99
CA PRO A 70 -8.00 -0.97 8.67
C PRO A 70 -8.18 0.08 7.55
N GLN A 71 -8.17 1.38 7.88
CA GLN A 71 -8.51 2.46 6.95
C GLN A 71 -7.59 2.49 5.71
N CYS A 72 -6.30 2.25 5.92
CA CYS A 72 -5.27 2.32 4.88
C CYS A 72 -4.92 0.96 4.26
N ASP A 73 -5.65 -0.14 4.57
CA ASP A 73 -5.30 -1.49 4.08
C ASP A 73 -5.42 -1.65 2.55
N HIS A 74 -6.08 -0.70 1.90
CA HIS A 74 -6.14 -0.64 0.45
C HIS A 74 -4.82 -0.16 -0.19
N LEU A 75 -3.96 0.52 0.58
CA LEU A 75 -2.60 0.89 0.21
C LEU A 75 -1.67 -0.28 0.48
N LYS A 76 -1.07 -0.81 -0.57
CA LYS A 76 -0.30 -2.05 -0.51
C LYS A 76 1.13 -1.80 -0.94
N GLY A 77 2.06 -2.38 -0.19
CA GLY A 77 3.48 -2.39 -0.52
C GLY A 77 3.77 -3.38 -1.64
N TYR A 78 4.87 -4.12 -1.50
CA TYR A 78 5.27 -5.13 -2.47
C TYR A 78 4.25 -6.29 -2.46
N SER A 79 4.02 -6.91 -1.30
CA SER A 79 3.12 -8.08 -1.17
C SER A 79 1.81 -7.80 -0.40
N GLY A 80 1.76 -6.84 0.52
CA GLY A 80 0.57 -6.59 1.34
C GLY A 80 0.53 -5.21 2.01
N PRO A 81 -0.54 -4.89 2.76
CA PRO A 81 -0.64 -3.67 3.57
C PRO A 81 0.27 -3.72 4.80
N THR A 82 0.52 -2.54 5.38
CA THR A 82 1.31 -2.39 6.61
C THR A 82 0.52 -1.55 7.62
N ASN A 83 0.35 -2.10 8.83
CA ASN A 83 -0.26 -1.41 9.96
C ASN A 83 0.82 -0.66 10.75
N LEU A 84 0.61 0.65 10.92
CA LEU A 84 1.52 1.55 11.60
C LEU A 84 0.86 2.08 12.88
N ALA A 85 1.60 2.08 13.97
CA ALA A 85 1.35 2.89 15.14
C ALA A 85 1.87 4.31 14.88
N LEU A 86 1.03 5.31 15.09
CA LEU A 86 1.37 6.73 14.98
C LEU A 86 1.13 7.39 16.33
N ALA A 87 2.20 7.94 16.91
CA ALA A 87 2.11 8.78 18.10
C ALA A 87 2.15 10.24 17.70
N LEU A 88 1.18 11.01 18.20
CA LEU A 88 1.08 12.43 17.99
C LEU A 88 1.14 13.16 19.33
N ASP A 89 1.76 14.34 19.34
CA ASP A 89 1.74 15.21 20.50
C ASP A 89 0.32 15.76 20.78
N LYS A 90 0.18 16.52 21.88
CA LYS A 90 -1.11 17.14 22.26
C LYS A 90 -1.64 18.12 21.20
N THR A 91 -0.79 18.61 20.30
CA THR A 91 -1.15 19.50 19.20
C THR A 91 -1.52 18.73 17.93
N GLY A 92 -1.44 17.40 17.93
CA GLY A 92 -1.71 16.56 16.77
C GLY A 92 -0.58 16.53 15.74
N ARG A 93 0.67 16.82 16.13
CA ARG A 93 1.84 16.63 15.26
C ARG A 93 2.44 15.24 15.47
N LEU A 94 2.78 14.55 14.38
CA LEU A 94 3.42 13.24 14.44
C LEU A 94 4.79 13.36 15.10
N ILE A 95 4.97 12.69 16.23
CA ILE A 95 6.24 12.63 16.98
C ILE A 95 6.98 11.32 16.75
N GLU A 96 6.25 10.24 16.46
CA GLU A 96 6.82 8.93 16.22
C GLU A 96 5.87 8.08 15.37
N ALA A 97 6.44 7.21 14.54
CA ALA A 97 5.69 6.22 13.78
C ALA A 97 6.48 4.92 13.78
N GLN A 98 5.79 3.80 13.97
CA GLN A 98 6.40 2.47 14.01
C GLN A 98 5.49 1.44 13.35
N ILE A 99 6.07 0.41 12.74
CA ILE A 99 5.33 -0.73 12.19
C ILE A 99 4.89 -1.63 13.34
N ILE A 100 3.58 -1.88 13.46
CA ILE A 100 3.00 -2.87 14.39
C ILE A 100 3.05 -4.24 13.72
N GLU A 101 2.49 -4.31 12.52
CA GLU A 101 2.36 -5.53 11.74
C GLU A 101 2.47 -5.19 10.26
N SER A 102 3.12 -6.06 9.50
CA SER A 102 3.17 -5.93 8.04
C SER A 102 2.85 -7.26 7.40
N SER A 103 1.98 -7.23 6.40
CA SER A 103 1.79 -8.34 5.48
C SER A 103 2.74 -8.27 4.29
N ASP A 104 3.72 -7.37 4.32
CA ASP A 104 4.77 -7.29 3.32
C ASP A 104 5.92 -8.29 3.62
N THR A 105 6.86 -8.49 2.68
CA THR A 105 7.98 -9.42 2.92
C THR A 105 8.91 -8.87 3.99
N PRO A 106 9.44 -9.71 4.91
CA PRO A 106 10.32 -9.25 5.99
C PRO A 106 11.53 -8.44 5.50
N ASP A 107 12.15 -8.84 4.40
CA ASP A 107 13.34 -8.17 3.84
C ASP A 107 13.02 -6.74 3.35
N HIS A 108 11.85 -6.52 2.75
CA HIS A 108 11.39 -5.17 2.39
C HIS A 108 11.04 -4.33 3.61
N VAL A 109 10.34 -4.91 4.59
CA VAL A 109 9.96 -4.22 5.83
C VAL A 109 11.21 -3.78 6.59
N GLN A 110 12.17 -4.68 6.78
CA GLN A 110 13.39 -4.40 7.52
C GLN A 110 14.20 -3.27 6.89
N SER A 111 14.29 -3.21 5.55
CA SER A 111 14.98 -2.11 4.87
C SER A 111 14.40 -0.74 5.16
N VAL A 112 13.07 -0.66 5.39
CA VAL A 112 12.39 0.59 5.71
C VAL A 112 12.57 0.92 7.18
N VAL A 113 12.50 -0.09 8.06
CA VAL A 113 12.80 0.07 9.50
C VAL A 113 14.22 0.60 9.71
N ASP A 114 15.19 0.09 8.95
CA ASP A 114 16.60 0.44 9.07
C ASP A 114 16.96 1.81 8.46
N ASP A 115 16.03 2.49 7.78
CA ASP A 115 16.25 3.81 7.18
C ASP A 115 15.73 4.95 8.11
N PRO A 116 16.59 5.56 8.94
CA PRO A 116 16.16 6.63 9.84
C PRO A 116 15.79 7.93 9.10
N TYR A 117 16.30 8.15 7.88
CA TYR A 117 15.95 9.34 7.11
C TYR A 117 14.51 9.28 6.64
N PHE A 118 14.07 8.09 6.21
CA PHE A 118 12.68 7.83 5.85
C PHE A 118 11.72 8.18 6.99
N TRP A 119 11.95 7.66 8.21
CA TRP A 119 11.06 7.94 9.34
C TRP A 119 11.08 9.40 9.77
N ARG A 120 12.27 10.02 9.83
CA ARG A 120 12.41 11.44 10.19
C ARG A 120 11.68 12.37 9.23
N ALA A 121 11.55 12.01 7.96
CA ALA A 121 10.86 12.82 6.96
C ALA A 121 9.35 12.97 7.22
N HIS A 122 8.76 12.12 8.08
CA HIS A 122 7.34 12.19 8.44
C HIS A 122 7.09 12.94 9.76
N LEU A 123 8.13 13.24 10.54
CA LEU A 123 7.97 13.89 11.82
C LEU A 123 7.47 15.34 11.65
N GLY A 124 6.56 15.75 12.53
CA GLY A 124 5.93 17.07 12.50
C GLY A 124 4.72 17.19 11.56
N LEU A 125 4.38 16.15 10.78
CA LEU A 125 3.15 16.16 9.99
C LEU A 125 1.93 16.28 10.91
N SER A 126 1.00 17.15 10.54
CA SER A 126 -0.14 17.52 11.38
C SER A 126 -1.39 16.70 11.07
N LEU A 127 -2.09 16.21 12.09
CA LEU A 127 -3.39 15.58 11.96
C LEU A 127 -4.42 16.58 11.39
N GLY A 128 -5.20 16.12 10.43
CA GLY A 128 -6.16 16.90 9.65
C GLY A 128 -5.53 17.73 8.53
N SER A 129 -4.22 18.01 8.57
CA SER A 129 -3.50 18.75 7.53
C SER A 129 -2.04 18.27 7.42
N PRO A 130 -1.80 17.01 7.02
CA PRO A 130 -0.44 16.48 6.89
C PRO A 130 0.34 17.17 5.77
N GLY A 131 -0.35 17.94 4.90
CA GLY A 131 0.25 18.51 3.73
C GLY A 131 0.72 17.41 2.78
N ASN A 132 1.79 17.72 2.07
CA ASN A 132 2.13 17.04 0.83
C ASN A 132 3.66 16.81 0.70
N PRO A 133 4.33 16.32 1.76
CA PRO A 133 5.79 16.26 1.81
C PRO A 133 6.35 15.37 0.69
N LYS A 134 7.45 15.83 0.06
CA LYS A 134 8.24 14.98 -0.83
C LYS A 134 9.13 14.10 0.04
N ILE A 135 8.71 12.86 0.22
CA ILE A 135 9.44 11.86 0.98
C ILE A 135 10.09 10.91 -0.01
N ASP A 136 11.41 10.78 0.09
CA ASP A 136 12.15 9.86 -0.74
C ASP A 136 11.82 8.41 -0.35
N ALA A 137 11.64 7.58 -1.38
CA ALA A 137 11.40 6.16 -1.18
C ALA A 137 12.69 5.42 -0.85
N VAL A 138 12.58 4.32 -0.11
CA VAL A 138 13.72 3.47 0.23
C VAL A 138 14.12 2.66 -1.00
N THR A 139 15.41 2.70 -1.34
CA THR A 139 15.94 1.97 -2.50
C THR A 139 15.80 0.46 -2.28
N GLY A 140 15.25 -0.25 -3.27
CA GLY A 140 14.97 -1.69 -3.16
C GLY A 140 13.62 -2.01 -2.51
N SER A 141 13.04 -1.10 -1.71
CA SER A 141 11.75 -1.32 -1.04
C SER A 141 10.78 -0.18 -1.32
N THR A 142 10.85 0.34 -2.55
CA THR A 142 10.13 1.53 -2.98
C THR A 142 8.62 1.38 -2.87
N LEU A 143 8.07 0.18 -3.12
CA LEU A 143 6.63 -0.07 -2.97
C LEU A 143 6.19 -0.02 -1.51
N THR A 144 6.89 -0.75 -0.65
CA THR A 144 6.64 -0.81 0.78
C THR A 144 6.76 0.56 1.41
N SER A 145 7.86 1.29 1.16
CA SER A 145 8.06 2.63 1.70
C SER A 145 7.03 3.63 1.18
N ALA A 146 6.68 3.59 -0.10
CA ALA A 146 5.66 4.48 -0.67
C ALA A 146 4.26 4.20 -0.09
N ALA A 147 3.91 2.93 0.09
CA ALA A 147 2.65 2.54 0.72
C ALA A 147 2.59 2.99 2.19
N ILE A 148 3.70 2.85 2.94
CA ILE A 148 3.82 3.35 4.31
C ILE A 148 3.67 4.87 4.36
N SER A 149 4.40 5.63 3.55
CA SER A 149 4.27 7.10 3.51
C SER A 149 2.87 7.56 3.16
N ARG A 150 2.25 6.92 2.16
CA ARG A 150 0.86 7.22 1.79
C ARG A 150 -0.12 6.85 2.90
N SER A 151 0.12 5.76 3.63
CA SER A 151 -0.73 5.36 4.76
C SER A 151 -0.64 6.36 5.91
N ILE A 152 0.56 6.88 6.21
CA ILE A 152 0.74 7.95 7.20
C ILE A 152 -0.02 9.21 6.75
N ILE A 153 0.21 9.67 5.51
CA ILE A 153 -0.43 10.89 4.98
C ILE A 153 -1.96 10.75 4.93
N GLU A 154 -2.47 9.59 4.49
CA GLU A 154 -3.91 9.37 4.41
C GLU A 154 -4.54 9.25 5.80
N ARG A 155 -3.91 8.52 6.72
CA ARG A 155 -4.41 8.39 8.09
C ARG A 155 -4.42 9.72 8.82
N LEU A 156 -3.37 10.54 8.64
CA LEU A 156 -3.31 11.89 9.16
C LEU A 156 -4.28 12.85 8.44
N GLY A 157 -4.73 12.52 7.23
CA GLY A 157 -5.73 13.31 6.49
C GLY A 157 -7.12 13.34 7.16
N GLY A 158 -7.40 12.40 8.06
CA GLY A 158 -8.64 12.31 8.82
C GLY A 158 -9.75 11.51 8.11
N PRO A 159 -10.89 11.29 8.78
CA PRO A 159 -12.03 10.56 8.20
C PRO A 159 -12.67 11.34 7.04
N THR A 160 -13.39 10.66 6.14
CA THR A 160 -14.17 11.32 5.06
C THR A 160 -15.62 11.59 5.44
N THR A 161 -16.11 10.98 6.53
CA THR A 161 -17.47 11.16 7.04
C THR A 161 -17.48 11.34 8.56
N SER A 162 -18.33 12.26 9.01
CA SER A 162 -18.47 12.63 10.41
C SER A 162 -19.47 11.72 11.11
N ARG A 163 -19.07 11.09 12.22
CA ARG A 163 -19.99 10.33 13.08
C ARG A 163 -20.66 11.23 14.10
N LEU A 164 -19.93 12.22 14.64
CA LEU A 164 -20.45 13.15 15.64
C LEU A 164 -21.39 14.20 15.02
N PHE A 165 -21.12 14.62 13.79
CA PHE A 165 -21.87 15.66 13.07
C PHE A 165 -22.40 15.12 11.74
N PRO A 166 -23.35 14.17 11.76
CA PRO A 166 -23.83 13.45 10.57
C PRO A 166 -24.66 14.33 9.62
N THR A 167 -25.01 15.56 10.02
CA THR A 167 -25.83 16.47 9.23
C THR A 167 -25.04 17.06 8.07
N LYS A 168 -25.51 16.81 6.85
CA LYS A 168 -24.97 17.42 5.63
C LYS A 168 -25.17 18.94 5.66
N ILE A 169 -24.34 19.68 4.94
CA ILE A 169 -24.57 21.11 4.70
C ILE A 169 -25.80 21.23 3.81
N LEU A 170 -26.76 22.04 4.22
CA LEU A 170 -27.99 22.32 3.46
C LEU A 170 -27.87 23.66 2.73
N ALA A 171 -28.53 23.79 1.56
CA ALA A 171 -28.57 25.07 0.83
C ALA A 171 -29.16 26.20 1.69
N ALA A 172 -30.14 25.89 2.55
CA ALA A 172 -30.71 26.85 3.51
C ALA A 172 -29.70 27.41 4.53
N GLU A 173 -28.55 26.76 4.74
CA GLU A 173 -27.47 27.31 5.57
C GLU A 173 -26.66 28.40 4.85
N LEU A 174 -26.85 28.53 3.52
CA LEU A 174 -26.14 29.41 2.62
C LEU A 174 -27.14 30.31 1.86
N PRO A 175 -27.45 31.52 2.35
CA PRO A 175 -28.46 32.41 1.74
C PRO A 175 -28.25 32.71 0.25
N GLU A 176 -27.01 32.71 -0.20
CA GLU A 176 -26.63 32.91 -1.60
C GLU A 176 -26.79 31.67 -2.50
N ALA A 177 -27.17 30.52 -1.94
CA ALA A 177 -27.26 29.26 -2.64
C ALA A 177 -28.69 28.93 -3.07
N ASP A 178 -28.91 28.78 -4.37
CA ASP A 178 -30.09 28.08 -4.90
C ASP A 178 -29.85 26.56 -4.88
N THR A 179 -28.66 26.14 -5.33
CA THR A 179 -28.24 24.73 -5.31
C THR A 179 -26.82 24.58 -4.79
N ILE A 180 -26.54 23.42 -4.20
CA ILE A 180 -25.21 23.01 -3.77
C ILE A 180 -24.88 21.64 -4.33
N GLU A 181 -23.69 21.50 -4.89
CA GLU A 181 -23.20 20.21 -5.42
C GLU A 181 -21.80 19.93 -4.87
N LYS A 182 -21.40 18.65 -4.86
CA LYS A 182 -20.03 18.31 -4.46
C LYS A 182 -19.05 18.76 -5.54
N HIS A 183 -17.93 19.34 -5.13
CA HIS A 183 -16.86 19.65 -6.06
C HIS A 183 -16.31 18.33 -6.66
N PRO A 184 -16.10 18.23 -7.99
CA PRO A 184 -15.60 17.01 -8.62
C PRO A 184 -14.20 16.63 -8.14
N ASP A 185 -13.33 17.62 -7.94
CA ASP A 185 -11.90 17.40 -7.66
C ASP A 185 -11.46 17.71 -6.22
N TRP A 186 -12.28 18.39 -5.40
CA TRP A 186 -11.87 18.87 -4.08
C TRP A 186 -12.67 18.14 -2.99
N PRO A 187 -12.06 17.16 -2.31
CA PRO A 187 -12.75 16.36 -1.30
C PRO A 187 -13.35 17.20 -0.17
N GLY A 188 -14.62 16.94 0.14
CA GLY A 188 -15.32 17.61 1.24
C GLY A 188 -15.63 19.09 0.99
N VAL A 189 -15.55 19.56 -0.26
CA VAL A 189 -15.92 20.91 -0.70
C VAL A 189 -17.17 20.85 -1.55
N LEU A 190 -18.04 21.84 -1.37
CA LEU A 190 -19.28 22.03 -2.13
C LEU A 190 -19.16 23.26 -3.02
N CYS A 191 -19.57 23.13 -4.27
CA CYS A 191 -19.85 24.24 -5.17
C CYS A 191 -21.19 24.86 -4.79
N VAL A 192 -21.23 26.18 -4.66
CA VAL A 192 -22.43 26.94 -4.34
C VAL A 192 -22.87 27.70 -5.58
N TYR A 193 -24.10 27.45 -6.05
CA TYR A 193 -24.66 28.04 -7.26
C TYR A 193 -25.83 28.98 -6.95
N ASP A 194 -25.92 30.08 -7.72
CA ASP A 194 -27.12 30.92 -7.77
C ASP A 194 -28.23 30.32 -8.66
N GLU A 195 -29.39 30.98 -8.70
CA GLU A 195 -30.54 30.61 -9.56
C GLU A 195 -30.16 30.51 -11.05
N GLY A 196 -29.13 31.26 -11.48
CA GLY A 196 -28.60 31.25 -12.84
C GLY A 196 -27.58 30.14 -13.11
N ARG A 197 -27.33 29.25 -12.15
CA ARG A 197 -26.27 28.22 -12.16
C ARG A 197 -24.85 28.76 -12.28
N ASN A 198 -24.60 29.99 -11.83
CA ASN A 198 -23.25 30.52 -11.71
C ASN A 198 -22.67 30.18 -10.34
N ILE A 199 -21.37 29.87 -10.30
CA ILE A 199 -20.67 29.65 -9.04
C ILE A 199 -20.55 30.98 -8.29
N VAL A 200 -21.20 31.05 -7.12
CA VAL A 200 -21.12 32.22 -6.22
C VAL A 200 -20.07 32.06 -5.12
N GLY A 201 -19.65 30.83 -4.85
CA GLY A 201 -18.60 30.52 -3.89
C GLY A 201 -18.46 29.02 -3.66
N TYR A 202 -17.68 28.68 -2.62
CA TYR A 202 -17.50 27.30 -2.19
C TYR A 202 -17.77 27.17 -0.70
N ALA A 203 -18.23 26.00 -0.26
CA ALA A 203 -18.47 25.74 1.15
C ALA A 203 -17.77 24.44 1.59
N LEU A 204 -17.15 24.48 2.76
CA LEU A 204 -16.53 23.34 3.41
C LEU A 204 -16.74 23.46 4.92
N ARG A 205 -16.44 22.41 5.68
CA ARG A 205 -16.57 22.42 7.14
C ARG A 205 -15.40 21.74 7.84
N THR A 206 -15.23 22.04 9.12
CA THR A 206 -14.13 21.54 9.95
C THR A 206 -14.28 20.05 10.26
N ALA A 207 -15.48 19.56 10.51
CA ALA A 207 -15.71 18.12 10.60
C ALA A 207 -15.82 17.46 9.20
N PRO A 208 -15.40 16.20 9.04
CA PRO A 208 -14.89 15.29 10.07
C PRO A 208 -13.42 15.47 10.45
N SER A 209 -12.63 16.15 9.61
CA SER A 209 -11.18 16.08 9.73
C SER A 209 -10.64 16.74 11.00
N GLN A 210 -11.41 17.59 11.68
CA GLN A 210 -11.01 18.29 12.90
C GLN A 210 -11.81 17.88 14.16
N GLU A 211 -12.54 16.76 14.15
CA GLU A 211 -13.35 16.31 15.30
C GLU A 211 -12.54 16.00 16.56
N PHE A 212 -11.24 15.75 16.43
CA PHE A 212 -10.36 15.47 17.56
C PHE A 212 -10.01 16.73 18.37
N LEU A 213 -10.16 17.91 17.78
CA LEU A 213 -9.96 19.19 18.46
C LEU A 213 -11.17 19.49 19.34
N HIS A 214 -10.96 19.39 20.65
CA HIS A 214 -11.99 19.68 21.63
C HIS A 214 -11.80 21.10 22.15
N GLY A 215 -12.92 21.80 22.35
CA GLY A 215 -12.96 22.98 23.20
C GLY A 215 -12.85 22.56 24.67
N TYR A 216 -13.76 23.07 25.50
CA TYR A 216 -13.76 22.72 26.92
C TYR A 216 -14.30 21.30 27.16
N GLN A 217 -15.45 20.94 26.57
CA GLN A 217 -16.08 19.62 26.74
C GLN A 217 -16.08 18.76 25.47
N GLY A 218 -16.03 19.35 24.28
CA GLY A 218 -16.16 18.59 23.04
C GLY A 218 -15.83 19.37 21.78
N PRO A 219 -15.88 18.70 20.61
CA PRO A 219 -15.59 19.35 19.33
C PRO A 219 -16.74 20.23 18.85
N THR A 220 -16.40 21.12 17.91
CA THR A 220 -17.35 22.04 17.27
C THR A 220 -17.22 21.98 15.75
N ASP A 221 -18.34 21.81 15.06
CA ASP A 221 -18.44 21.84 13.59
C ASP A 221 -18.71 23.27 13.12
N ILE A 222 -17.80 23.79 12.29
CA ILE A 222 -17.88 25.11 11.70
C ILE A 222 -17.97 24.99 10.20
N LEU A 223 -18.96 25.68 9.63
CA LEU A 223 -19.07 25.94 8.20
C LEU A 223 -18.11 27.07 7.82
N ILE A 224 -17.33 26.87 6.78
CA ILE A 224 -16.42 27.85 6.19
C ILE A 224 -16.92 28.09 4.77
N VAL A 225 -17.18 29.35 4.42
CA VAL A 225 -17.59 29.75 3.09
C VAL A 225 -16.46 30.55 2.45
N LEU A 226 -16.15 30.20 1.21
CA LEU A 226 -15.11 30.81 0.40
C LEU A 226 -15.71 31.60 -0.76
N ASP A 227 -14.94 32.56 -1.26
CA ASP A 227 -15.31 33.36 -2.43
C ASP A 227 -15.31 32.54 -3.74
N ARG A 228 -15.74 33.17 -4.84
CA ARG A 228 -15.82 32.55 -6.18
C ARG A 228 -14.48 31.97 -6.68
N LYS A 229 -13.35 32.47 -6.18
CA LYS A 229 -12.01 32.00 -6.55
C LYS A 229 -11.45 30.98 -5.56
N ALA A 230 -12.18 30.67 -4.49
CA ALA A 230 -11.73 29.84 -3.38
C ALA A 230 -10.40 30.32 -2.74
N THR A 231 -10.14 31.62 -2.72
CA THR A 231 -8.91 32.21 -2.16
C THR A 231 -9.14 32.96 -0.86
N LYS A 232 -10.38 33.44 -0.62
CA LYS A 232 -10.75 34.22 0.56
C LYS A 232 -11.88 33.56 1.33
N VAL A 233 -11.84 33.67 2.65
CA VAL A 233 -12.97 33.30 3.52
C VAL A 233 -13.97 34.45 3.49
N THR A 234 -15.20 34.19 3.09
CA THR A 234 -16.29 35.18 3.09
C THR A 234 -17.00 35.21 4.44
N ARG A 235 -17.19 34.04 5.04
CA ARG A 235 -17.73 33.89 6.40
C ARG A 235 -17.40 32.53 7.01
N ILE A 236 -17.39 32.48 8.33
CA ILE A 236 -17.54 31.25 9.10
C ILE A 236 -18.91 31.25 9.78
N ARG A 237 -19.50 30.06 9.94
CA ARG A 237 -20.78 29.90 10.63
C ARG A 237 -20.74 28.70 11.54
N PHE A 238 -21.18 28.91 12.77
CA PHE A 238 -21.34 27.85 13.74
C PHE A 238 -22.45 26.88 13.30
N ARG A 239 -22.19 25.58 13.36
CA ARG A 239 -23.21 24.55 13.10
C ARG A 239 -23.64 23.89 14.39
N LYS A 240 -22.93 22.85 14.82
CA LYS A 240 -23.22 22.08 16.03
C LYS A 240 -21.97 21.95 16.86
N SER A 241 -22.14 21.94 18.18
CA SER A 241 -21.08 21.67 19.13
C SER A 241 -21.49 20.60 20.13
N TYR A 242 -20.49 19.91 20.65
CA TYR A 242 -20.59 19.03 21.82
C TYR A 242 -19.87 19.64 23.03
N ASP A 243 -19.60 20.95 22.98
CA ASP A 243 -19.13 21.72 24.13
C ASP A 243 -20.31 22.15 25.02
N ASN A 244 -20.01 22.79 26.16
CA ASN A 244 -21.02 23.35 27.04
C ASN A 244 -21.83 24.44 26.33
N GLU A 245 -23.14 24.41 26.51
CA GLU A 245 -24.10 25.37 25.97
C GLU A 245 -23.73 26.81 26.27
N GLU A 246 -23.37 27.10 27.53
CA GLU A 246 -23.02 28.47 27.93
C GLU A 246 -21.76 28.97 27.18
N TYR A 247 -20.83 28.08 26.85
CA TYR A 247 -19.59 28.46 26.16
C TYR A 247 -19.81 28.71 24.67
N TYR A 248 -20.56 27.86 23.99
CA TYR A 248 -20.84 28.13 22.58
C TYR A 248 -21.82 29.29 22.37
N GLU A 249 -22.77 29.52 23.28
CA GLU A 249 -23.66 30.69 23.21
C GLU A 249 -22.88 32.00 23.30
N ARG A 250 -21.86 32.08 24.16
CA ARG A 250 -20.97 33.24 24.24
C ARG A 250 -20.25 33.51 22.91
N ILE A 251 -19.90 32.46 22.17
CA ILE A 251 -19.30 32.58 20.83
C ILE A 251 -20.34 33.06 19.82
N LEU A 252 -21.54 32.46 19.82
CA LEU A 252 -22.64 32.87 18.95
C LEU A 252 -23.05 34.34 19.15
N ASN A 253 -22.96 34.83 20.38
CA ASN A 253 -23.30 36.21 20.74
C ASN A 253 -22.19 37.23 20.42
N ASN A 254 -21.02 36.78 19.96
CA ASN A 254 -19.91 37.65 19.60
C ASN A 254 -19.72 37.71 18.07
N SER A 255 -20.39 38.70 17.44
CA SER A 255 -20.32 38.89 15.99
C SER A 255 -18.91 39.22 15.51
N ASP A 256 -18.14 39.96 16.30
CA ASP A 256 -16.80 40.40 15.90
C ASP A 256 -15.85 39.20 15.76
N TRP A 257 -15.95 38.25 16.70
CA TRP A 257 -15.19 37.01 16.66
C TRP A 257 -15.59 36.11 15.48
N LEU A 258 -16.89 35.95 15.21
CA LEU A 258 -17.37 35.19 14.06
C LEU A 258 -16.98 35.83 12.71
N ASN A 259 -16.74 37.14 12.70
CA ASN A 259 -16.32 37.88 11.52
C ASN A 259 -14.79 38.03 11.40
N LEU A 260 -14.00 37.43 12.30
CA LEU A 260 -12.55 37.57 12.38
C LEU A 260 -11.84 37.30 11.04
N TYR A 261 -12.31 36.30 10.30
CA TYR A 261 -11.69 35.86 9.04
C TYR A 261 -12.35 36.44 7.78
N ASN A 262 -13.38 37.27 7.91
CA ASN A 262 -14.15 37.74 6.75
C ASN A 262 -13.27 38.62 5.85
N GLY A 263 -13.18 38.23 4.58
CA GLY A 263 -12.40 38.93 3.56
C GLY A 263 -10.90 38.62 3.57
N MET A 264 -10.41 37.87 4.56
CA MET A 264 -9.02 37.42 4.63
C MET A 264 -8.76 36.31 3.60
N THR A 265 -7.55 36.31 3.04
CA THR A 265 -7.07 35.21 2.21
C THR A 265 -6.72 34.01 3.08
N ILE A 266 -6.79 32.81 2.48
CA ILE A 266 -6.39 31.59 3.19
C ILE A 266 -4.93 31.68 3.65
N GLY A 267 -4.03 32.19 2.81
CA GLY A 267 -2.62 32.38 3.16
C GLY A 267 -2.40 33.31 4.36
N GLU A 268 -3.17 34.39 4.48
CA GLU A 268 -3.13 35.28 5.64
C GLU A 268 -3.60 34.56 6.91
N ILE A 269 -4.69 33.80 6.84
CA ILE A 269 -5.21 33.04 8.00
C ILE A 269 -4.18 32.02 8.48
N LEU A 270 -3.52 31.32 7.56
CA LEU A 270 -2.49 30.33 7.89
C LEU A 270 -1.20 30.94 8.45
N ALA A 271 -0.94 32.22 8.18
CA ALA A 271 0.20 32.96 8.74
C ALA A 271 -0.08 33.48 10.16
N ILE A 272 -1.33 33.54 10.60
CA ILE A 272 -1.69 33.92 11.97
C ILE A 272 -1.27 32.80 12.92
N ASP A 273 -0.54 33.19 13.96
CA ASP A 273 -0.32 32.35 15.13
C ASP A 273 -1.65 32.21 15.90
N GLN A 274 -2.34 31.09 15.69
CA GLN A 274 -3.68 30.85 16.26
C GLN A 274 -3.68 30.91 17.80
N SER A 275 -2.52 30.67 18.45
CA SER A 275 -2.39 30.78 19.91
C SER A 275 -2.46 32.22 20.44
N LYS A 276 -2.32 33.21 19.55
CA LYS A 276 -2.38 34.65 19.86
C LYS A 276 -3.70 35.29 19.49
N ILE A 277 -4.64 34.54 18.92
CA ILE A 277 -5.98 35.05 18.67
C ILE A 277 -6.65 35.32 20.01
N GLU A 278 -7.26 36.50 20.14
CA GLU A 278 -8.00 36.86 21.34
C GLU A 278 -9.18 35.90 21.52
N GLY A 279 -9.14 35.13 22.60
CA GLY A 279 -10.20 34.20 22.94
C GLY A 279 -11.38 34.91 23.58
N ILE A 280 -12.56 34.29 23.52
CA ILE A 280 -13.76 34.87 24.14
C ILE A 280 -13.74 34.65 25.65
N SER A 281 -13.99 35.71 26.42
CA SER A 281 -13.99 35.63 27.89
C SER A 281 -15.02 34.62 28.41
N GLY A 282 -14.53 33.64 29.18
CA GLY A 282 -15.32 32.53 29.69
C GLY A 282 -15.63 31.42 28.67
N ALA A 283 -15.12 31.51 27.44
CA ALA A 283 -15.19 30.46 26.41
C ALA A 283 -13.85 30.31 25.66
N THR A 284 -12.73 30.64 26.32
CA THR A 284 -11.40 30.76 25.70
C THR A 284 -10.98 29.48 25.00
N HIS A 285 -11.06 28.33 25.69
CA HIS A 285 -10.68 27.03 25.11
C HIS A 285 -11.51 26.66 23.88
N THR A 286 -12.84 26.87 23.94
CA THR A 286 -13.75 26.61 22.82
C THR A 286 -13.44 27.51 21.63
N SER A 287 -13.22 28.82 21.87
CA SER A 287 -12.88 29.77 20.81
C SER A 287 -11.54 29.43 20.14
N TRP A 288 -10.51 29.08 20.91
CA TRP A 288 -9.21 28.67 20.36
C TRP A 288 -9.27 27.35 19.59
N ALA A 289 -10.00 26.36 20.11
CA ALA A 289 -10.19 25.09 19.40
C ALA A 289 -10.88 25.31 18.04
N ILE A 290 -11.85 26.22 17.99
CA ILE A 290 -12.49 26.58 16.72
C ILE A 290 -11.50 27.27 15.78
N ALA A 291 -10.76 28.27 16.24
CA ALA A 291 -9.77 28.99 15.42
C ALA A 291 -8.74 28.02 14.81
N ASP A 292 -8.18 27.12 15.63
CA ASP A 292 -7.24 26.08 15.18
C ASP A 292 -7.90 25.12 14.17
N SER A 293 -9.14 24.70 14.42
CA SER A 293 -9.88 23.83 13.50
C SER A 293 -10.12 24.47 12.12
N VAL A 294 -10.43 25.78 12.08
CA VAL A 294 -10.63 26.53 10.84
C VAL A 294 -9.31 26.64 10.09
N ALA A 295 -8.24 27.04 10.76
CA ALA A 295 -6.92 27.17 10.15
C ALA A 295 -6.43 25.83 9.56
N ARG A 296 -6.52 24.73 10.33
CA ARG A 296 -6.12 23.40 9.85
C ARG A 296 -6.98 22.91 8.69
N ARG A 297 -8.29 23.14 8.73
CA ARG A 297 -9.17 22.74 7.63
C ARG A 297 -8.85 23.49 6.33
N LEU A 298 -8.50 24.77 6.45
CA LEU A 298 -8.07 25.60 5.32
C LEU A 298 -6.69 25.21 4.79
N ALA A 299 -5.74 24.89 5.68
CA ALA A 299 -4.43 24.35 5.28
C ALA A 299 -4.57 23.07 4.47
N ARG A 300 -5.47 22.18 4.92
CA ARG A 300 -5.80 20.95 4.18
C ARG A 300 -6.42 21.26 2.82
N PHE A 301 -7.35 22.21 2.77
CA PHE A 301 -7.97 22.61 1.52
C PHE A 301 -6.95 23.15 0.51
N GLU A 302 -6.00 23.99 0.92
CA GLU A 302 -4.91 24.43 0.03
C GLU A 302 -4.05 23.26 -0.47
N SER A 303 -3.72 22.31 0.41
CA SER A 303 -2.99 21.10 0.04
C SER A 303 -3.75 20.21 -0.95
N ASP A 304 -5.08 20.12 -0.84
CA ASP A 304 -5.93 19.35 -1.74
C ASP A 304 -6.18 20.07 -3.08
N ARG A 305 -6.12 21.41 -3.08
CA ARG A 305 -6.32 22.26 -4.27
C ARG A 305 -5.13 22.23 -5.23
N GLU A 306 -3.91 22.00 -4.74
CA GLU A 306 -2.74 21.86 -5.60
C GLU A 306 -2.92 20.68 -6.58
N SER A 307 -3.26 20.99 -7.83
CA SER A 307 -3.42 20.00 -8.89
C SER A 307 -2.07 19.38 -9.19
N ARG A 308 -1.82 18.18 -8.65
CA ARG A 308 -0.62 17.42 -9.03
C ARG A 308 -0.83 16.81 -10.41
N PRO A 309 0.09 17.02 -11.36
CA PRO A 309 0.16 16.12 -12.51
C PRO A 309 0.34 14.71 -11.95
N ARG A 310 -0.43 13.75 -12.48
CA ARG A 310 -0.28 12.34 -12.11
C ARG A 310 1.11 11.90 -12.56
N GLU A 311 2.08 11.96 -11.64
CA GLU A 311 3.45 11.53 -11.91
C GLU A 311 3.41 10.03 -12.21
N ILE A 312 3.63 9.68 -13.47
CA ILE A 312 3.72 8.29 -13.88
C ILE A 312 5.06 7.77 -13.33
N PRO A 313 5.06 6.80 -12.38
CA PRO A 313 6.30 6.31 -11.84
C PRO A 313 7.12 5.68 -12.97
N TRP A 314 8.33 6.19 -13.20
CA TRP A 314 9.23 5.69 -14.26
C TRP A 314 9.47 4.17 -14.12
N ARG A 315 9.45 3.64 -12.88
CA ARG A 315 9.49 2.21 -12.56
C ARG A 315 8.46 1.41 -13.35
N ASN A 316 7.19 1.85 -13.35
CA ASN A 316 6.13 1.12 -14.04
C ASN A 316 6.36 1.12 -15.56
N LEU A 317 6.82 2.24 -16.12
CA LEU A 317 7.22 2.32 -17.53
C LEU A 317 8.40 1.40 -17.84
N ALA A 318 9.39 1.32 -16.96
CA ALA A 318 10.54 0.43 -17.10
C ALA A 318 10.12 -1.05 -17.09
N LEU A 319 9.25 -1.46 -16.17
CA LEU A 319 8.71 -2.83 -16.12
C LEU A 319 7.94 -3.21 -17.37
N VAL A 320 7.07 -2.32 -17.88
CA VAL A 320 6.33 -2.58 -19.11
C VAL A 320 7.28 -2.65 -20.31
N THR A 321 8.24 -1.74 -20.41
CA THR A 321 9.25 -1.74 -21.48
C THR A 321 10.07 -3.03 -21.47
N LEU A 322 10.52 -3.48 -20.29
CA LEU A 322 11.22 -4.74 -20.12
C LEU A 322 10.35 -5.95 -20.52
N THR A 323 9.08 -5.95 -20.13
CA THR A 323 8.15 -7.04 -20.44
C THR A 323 7.85 -7.13 -21.94
N ILE A 324 7.66 -5.99 -22.61
CA ILE A 324 7.51 -5.90 -24.07
C ILE A 324 8.81 -6.37 -24.75
N GLY A 325 9.97 -5.89 -24.30
CA GLY A 325 11.28 -6.29 -24.82
C GLY A 325 11.51 -7.80 -24.70
N ALA A 326 11.16 -8.41 -23.56
CA ALA A 326 11.23 -9.86 -23.36
C ALA A 326 10.29 -10.64 -24.27
N THR A 327 9.10 -10.09 -24.54
CA THR A 327 8.12 -10.69 -25.46
C THR A 327 8.68 -10.67 -26.88
N LEU A 328 9.20 -9.52 -27.34
CA LEU A 328 9.88 -9.39 -28.62
C LEU A 328 11.07 -10.35 -28.72
N PHE A 329 11.91 -10.43 -27.69
CA PHE A 329 13.04 -11.37 -27.65
C PHE A 329 12.61 -12.85 -27.68
N SER A 330 11.42 -13.18 -27.18
CA SER A 330 10.89 -14.54 -27.18
C SER A 330 10.38 -14.98 -28.55
N PHE A 331 9.76 -14.06 -29.31
CA PHE A 331 9.07 -14.38 -30.55
C PHE A 331 9.80 -13.95 -31.83
N THR A 332 10.93 -13.23 -31.71
CA THR A 332 11.71 -12.76 -32.87
C THR A 332 13.06 -13.47 -33.00
N ARG A 333 13.71 -13.29 -34.16
CA ARG A 333 15.06 -13.81 -34.44
C ARG A 333 16.17 -13.12 -33.63
N LEU A 334 15.86 -12.05 -32.88
CA LEU A 334 16.82 -11.33 -32.03
C LEU A 334 17.50 -12.24 -31.01
N ARG A 335 16.81 -13.31 -30.56
CA ARG A 335 17.38 -14.34 -29.69
C ARG A 335 18.62 -15.00 -30.29
N GLY A 336 18.73 -15.11 -31.61
CA GLY A 336 19.83 -15.79 -32.30
C GLY A 336 21.16 -15.01 -32.25
N ASN A 337 21.12 -13.69 -32.05
CA ASN A 337 22.32 -12.86 -32.00
C ASN A 337 22.98 -12.92 -30.60
N PRO A 338 24.24 -13.39 -30.48
CA PRO A 338 24.91 -13.54 -29.19
C PRO A 338 25.15 -12.19 -28.49
N ARG A 339 25.46 -11.12 -29.23
CA ARG A 339 25.70 -9.79 -28.65
C ARG A 339 24.42 -9.20 -28.07
N ALA A 340 23.33 -9.22 -28.85
CA ALA A 340 22.03 -8.73 -28.40
C ALA A 340 21.52 -9.51 -27.17
N ARG A 341 21.75 -10.83 -27.14
CA ARG A 341 21.39 -11.67 -26.00
C ARG A 341 22.16 -11.29 -24.73
N ILE A 342 23.47 -11.08 -24.81
CA ILE A 342 24.28 -10.70 -23.65
C ILE A 342 23.88 -9.31 -23.15
N LEU A 343 23.72 -8.34 -24.06
CA LEU A 343 23.28 -7.00 -23.71
C LEU A 343 21.92 -7.02 -22.99
N TRP A 344 20.95 -7.75 -23.52
CA TRP A 344 19.64 -7.93 -22.89
C TRP A 344 19.75 -8.54 -21.48
N GLN A 345 20.56 -9.58 -21.31
CA GLN A 345 20.77 -10.22 -20.00
C GLN A 345 21.38 -9.26 -18.98
N ILE A 346 22.37 -8.45 -19.39
CA ILE A 346 22.98 -7.43 -18.54
C ILE A 346 21.94 -6.36 -18.17
N THR A 347 21.18 -5.86 -19.15
CA THR A 347 20.11 -4.89 -18.91
C THR A 347 19.10 -5.41 -17.88
N VAL A 348 18.64 -6.66 -18.02
CA VAL A 348 17.70 -7.25 -17.06
C VAL A 348 18.32 -7.44 -15.69
N VAL A 349 19.55 -7.94 -15.59
CA VAL A 349 20.24 -8.14 -14.30
C VAL A 349 20.42 -6.82 -13.56
N VAL A 350 20.86 -5.77 -14.25
CA VAL A 350 21.09 -4.45 -13.65
C VAL A 350 19.77 -3.74 -13.38
N LEU A 351 18.91 -3.59 -14.39
CA LEU A 351 17.68 -2.80 -14.26
C LEU A 351 16.63 -3.53 -13.42
N LEU A 352 16.24 -4.75 -13.77
CA LEU A 352 15.19 -5.47 -13.03
C LEU A 352 15.69 -6.01 -11.69
N GLY A 353 16.92 -6.54 -11.66
CA GLY A 353 17.51 -7.14 -10.46
C GLY A 353 17.98 -6.09 -9.44
N ILE A 354 18.96 -5.27 -9.82
CA ILE A 354 19.67 -4.38 -8.87
C ILE A 354 18.92 -3.05 -8.64
N ILE A 355 18.44 -2.41 -9.71
CA ILE A 355 17.83 -1.08 -9.61
C ILE A 355 16.37 -1.16 -9.14
N LEU A 356 15.56 -2.03 -9.76
CA LEU A 356 14.13 -2.12 -9.47
C LEU A 356 13.83 -3.04 -8.28
N GLY A 357 14.43 -4.22 -8.21
CA GLY A 357 14.14 -5.21 -7.15
C GLY A 357 12.77 -5.89 -7.28
N ASP A 358 12.00 -5.60 -8.34
CA ASP A 358 10.65 -6.11 -8.57
C ASP A 358 10.69 -7.53 -9.20
N LEU A 359 11.11 -8.54 -8.44
CA LEU A 359 11.05 -9.94 -8.88
C LEU A 359 9.64 -10.52 -8.67
N LEU A 360 9.28 -11.58 -9.41
CA LEU A 360 8.06 -12.34 -9.15
C LEU A 360 8.41 -13.50 -8.21
N SER A 361 7.94 -13.44 -6.97
CA SER A 361 8.12 -14.46 -5.94
C SER A 361 6.78 -15.09 -5.52
N GLN A 362 6.82 -16.22 -4.81
CA GLN A 362 5.64 -16.79 -4.17
C GLN A 362 5.10 -15.87 -3.07
N ALA A 363 5.95 -15.15 -2.36
CA ALA A 363 5.54 -14.22 -1.31
C ALA A 363 4.67 -13.10 -1.90
N LEU A 364 5.12 -12.52 -3.02
CA LEU A 364 4.37 -11.53 -3.79
C LEU A 364 2.99 -12.06 -4.21
N LEU A 365 2.97 -13.23 -4.84
CA LEU A 365 1.73 -13.81 -5.38
C LEU A 365 0.73 -14.18 -4.26
N ILE A 366 1.20 -14.76 -3.16
CA ILE A 366 0.34 -15.09 -2.01
C ILE A 366 -0.18 -13.81 -1.38
N GLY A 367 0.67 -12.80 -1.14
CA GLY A 367 0.24 -11.52 -0.57
C GLY A 367 -0.86 -10.86 -1.40
N TRP A 368 -0.68 -10.81 -2.73
CA TRP A 368 -1.70 -10.30 -3.65
C TRP A 368 -3.00 -11.12 -3.64
N VAL A 369 -2.90 -12.43 -3.45
CA VAL A 369 -4.08 -13.29 -3.30
C VAL A 369 -4.79 -13.01 -1.99
N ARG A 370 -4.08 -12.77 -0.88
CA ARG A 370 -4.67 -12.49 0.44
C ARG A 370 -5.32 -11.11 0.52
N HIS A 371 -4.64 -10.08 0.00
CA HIS A 371 -5.03 -8.67 0.18
C HIS A 371 -5.62 -8.03 -1.08
N GLY A 372 -5.56 -8.73 -2.22
CA GLY A 372 -6.01 -8.25 -3.54
C GLY A 372 -4.93 -7.49 -4.31
N LEU A 373 -5.13 -7.32 -5.61
CA LEU A 373 -4.14 -6.79 -6.55
C LEU A 373 -3.85 -5.27 -6.38
N PRO A 374 -2.59 -4.82 -6.51
CA PRO A 374 -2.19 -3.40 -6.36
C PRO A 374 -2.36 -2.59 -7.66
N PHE A 375 -3.61 -2.37 -8.10
CA PHE A 375 -3.89 -1.66 -9.36
C PHE A 375 -3.42 -0.20 -9.38
N SER A 376 -3.49 0.50 -8.24
CA SER A 376 -3.08 1.91 -8.12
C SER A 376 -1.57 2.08 -8.02
N GLU A 377 -0.89 1.18 -7.30
CA GLU A 377 0.51 1.35 -6.90
C GLU A 377 1.50 0.82 -7.96
N SER A 378 1.18 -0.33 -8.58
CA SER A 378 2.17 -1.15 -9.31
C SER A 378 1.60 -1.80 -10.56
N TRP A 379 0.96 -1.01 -11.43
CA TRP A 379 0.41 -1.51 -12.70
C TRP A 379 1.48 -2.11 -13.63
N GLY A 380 2.74 -1.66 -13.56
CA GLY A 380 3.84 -2.25 -14.33
C GLY A 380 4.20 -3.67 -13.87
N LEU A 381 4.20 -3.91 -12.56
CA LEU A 381 4.47 -5.23 -11.97
C LEU A 381 3.29 -6.19 -12.23
N LEU A 382 2.05 -5.68 -12.17
CA LEU A 382 0.86 -6.42 -12.60
C LEU A 382 0.95 -6.85 -14.07
N PHE A 383 1.38 -5.95 -14.94
CA PHE A 383 1.57 -6.27 -16.36
C PHE A 383 2.64 -7.36 -16.56
N LEU A 384 3.76 -7.27 -15.85
CA LEU A 384 4.81 -8.29 -15.84
C LEU A 384 4.27 -9.66 -15.36
N ALA A 385 3.53 -9.68 -14.25
CA ALA A 385 2.92 -10.89 -13.72
C ALA A 385 1.93 -11.50 -14.71
N ALA A 386 1.01 -10.70 -15.26
CA ALA A 386 0.04 -11.13 -16.26
C ALA A 386 0.72 -11.74 -17.49
N ALA A 387 1.73 -11.06 -18.05
CA ALA A 387 2.49 -11.58 -19.19
C ALA A 387 3.22 -12.89 -18.85
N SER A 388 3.69 -13.03 -17.61
CA SER A 388 4.38 -14.23 -17.11
C SER A 388 3.47 -15.44 -16.94
N PHE A 389 2.17 -15.25 -16.68
CA PHE A 389 1.18 -16.32 -16.63
C PHE A 389 0.53 -16.62 -17.99
N LEU A 390 0.15 -15.59 -18.73
CA LEU A 390 -0.57 -15.73 -20.00
C LEU A 390 0.33 -16.29 -21.11
N THR A 391 1.59 -15.87 -21.19
CA THR A 391 2.49 -16.31 -22.28
C THR A 391 2.79 -17.82 -22.23
N PRO A 392 3.16 -18.42 -21.07
CA PRO A 392 3.35 -19.86 -20.99
C PRO A 392 2.06 -20.65 -21.22
N TRP A 393 0.91 -20.13 -20.75
CA TRP A 393 -0.39 -20.78 -20.93
C TRP A 393 -0.82 -20.82 -22.41
N ALA A 394 -0.67 -19.71 -23.14
CA ALA A 394 -1.08 -19.61 -24.54
C ALA A 394 -0.06 -20.25 -25.52
N THR A 395 1.23 -19.99 -25.31
CA THR A 395 2.29 -20.30 -26.29
C THR A 395 3.26 -21.39 -25.85
N GLY A 396 3.29 -21.75 -24.57
CA GLY A 396 4.28 -22.65 -23.99
C GLY A 396 5.65 -22.02 -23.74
N HIS A 397 5.83 -20.74 -24.08
CA HIS A 397 7.09 -20.02 -23.84
C HIS A 397 7.12 -19.43 -22.43
N HIS A 398 8.13 -19.81 -21.66
CA HIS A 398 8.36 -19.31 -20.30
C HIS A 398 8.98 -17.90 -20.31
N LEU A 399 8.15 -16.87 -20.52
CA LEU A 399 8.60 -15.48 -20.66
C LEU A 399 9.49 -15.04 -19.50
N TYR A 400 8.99 -15.16 -18.26
CA TYR A 400 9.72 -14.72 -17.07
C TYR A 400 11.04 -15.47 -16.88
N CYS A 401 11.00 -16.78 -16.68
CA CYS A 401 12.18 -17.59 -16.38
C CYS A 401 13.23 -17.56 -17.50
N HIS A 402 12.82 -17.42 -18.76
CA HIS A 402 13.75 -17.44 -19.88
C HIS A 402 14.34 -16.08 -20.25
N GLN A 403 13.57 -14.98 -20.11
CA GLN A 403 13.95 -13.67 -20.62
C GLN A 403 14.02 -12.55 -19.59
N LEU A 404 13.44 -12.72 -18.39
CA LEU A 404 13.33 -11.64 -17.40
C LEU A 404 13.90 -12.01 -16.03
N CYS A 405 13.99 -13.29 -15.66
CA CYS A 405 14.50 -13.67 -14.34
C CYS A 405 16.03 -13.40 -14.23
N PRO A 406 16.47 -12.43 -13.41
CA PRO A 406 17.88 -12.10 -13.24
C PRO A 406 18.69 -13.27 -12.67
N HIS A 407 18.11 -13.96 -11.69
CA HIS A 407 18.72 -15.14 -11.04
C HIS A 407 18.98 -16.28 -12.06
N GLY A 408 18.05 -16.49 -13.01
CA GLY A 408 18.22 -17.45 -14.08
C GLY A 408 19.33 -17.08 -15.07
N PHE A 409 19.61 -15.79 -15.28
CA PHE A 409 20.72 -15.33 -16.11
C PHE A 409 22.07 -15.52 -15.44
N LEU A 410 22.20 -15.17 -14.16
CA LEU A 410 23.42 -15.43 -13.39
C LEU A 410 23.80 -16.91 -13.42
N GLN A 411 22.84 -17.82 -13.19
CA GLN A 411 23.10 -19.27 -13.26
C GLN A 411 23.56 -19.73 -14.65
N ARG A 412 23.08 -19.12 -15.74
CA ARG A 412 23.56 -19.43 -17.10
C ARG A 412 24.96 -18.92 -17.35
N TRP A 413 25.33 -17.79 -16.79
CA TRP A 413 26.69 -17.26 -16.89
C TRP A 413 27.67 -18.15 -16.11
N LEU A 414 27.31 -18.54 -14.87
CA LEU A 414 28.12 -19.46 -14.05
C LEU A 414 28.26 -20.85 -14.69
N GLY A 415 27.20 -21.38 -15.32
CA GLY A 415 27.25 -22.66 -16.02
C GLY A 415 28.11 -22.67 -17.30
N LYS A 416 28.65 -21.52 -17.74
CA LYS A 416 29.63 -21.43 -18.85
C LYS A 416 31.08 -21.44 -18.39
N LEU A 417 31.33 -21.44 -17.08
CA LEU A 417 32.68 -21.60 -16.54
C LEU A 417 33.26 -22.95 -16.98
N PRO A 418 34.58 -23.06 -17.18
CA PRO A 418 35.25 -24.27 -17.67
C PRO A 418 35.37 -25.35 -16.58
N VAL A 419 34.26 -25.65 -15.89
CA VAL A 419 34.16 -26.67 -14.85
C VAL A 419 33.38 -27.86 -15.40
N LYS A 420 33.88 -29.07 -15.16
CA LYS A 420 33.21 -30.30 -15.63
C LYS A 420 31.87 -30.48 -14.91
N PRO A 421 30.74 -30.56 -15.64
CA PRO A 421 29.44 -30.69 -15.01
C PRO A 421 29.30 -32.05 -14.33
N ILE A 422 28.73 -32.06 -13.12
CA ILE A 422 28.47 -33.28 -12.35
C ILE A 422 27.24 -33.97 -12.95
N LYS A 423 27.40 -35.21 -13.42
CA LYS A 423 26.28 -36.04 -13.87
C LYS A 423 25.62 -36.67 -12.65
N LEU A 424 24.46 -36.15 -12.26
CA LEU A 424 23.65 -36.73 -11.19
C LEU A 424 23.06 -38.08 -11.66
N PRO A 425 23.03 -39.13 -10.80
CA PRO A 425 22.37 -40.38 -11.13
C PRO A 425 20.87 -40.15 -11.36
N ALA A 426 20.27 -40.89 -12.30
CA ALA A 426 18.91 -40.65 -12.78
C ALA A 426 17.86 -40.64 -11.66
N LYS A 427 18.02 -41.50 -10.63
CA LYS A 427 17.14 -41.56 -9.46
C LYS A 427 17.19 -40.27 -8.64
N LEU A 428 18.40 -39.77 -8.36
CA LEU A 428 18.61 -38.54 -7.59
C LEU A 428 18.10 -37.32 -8.37
N HIS A 429 18.38 -37.25 -9.67
CA HIS A 429 17.84 -36.18 -10.52
C HIS A 429 16.31 -36.18 -10.50
N LYS A 430 15.66 -37.35 -10.61
CA LYS A 430 14.19 -37.46 -10.54
C LYS A 430 13.67 -36.96 -9.20
N LEU A 431 14.28 -37.39 -8.09
CA LEU A 431 13.91 -36.94 -6.73
C LEU A 431 14.04 -35.42 -6.58
N LEU A 432 15.21 -34.85 -6.90
CA LEU A 432 15.44 -33.41 -6.79
C LEU A 432 14.52 -32.60 -7.71
N SER A 433 14.17 -33.12 -8.89
CA SER A 433 13.26 -32.44 -9.82
C SER A 433 11.81 -32.38 -9.33
N MET A 434 11.45 -33.17 -8.30
CA MET A 434 10.15 -33.10 -7.64
C MET A 434 10.12 -32.07 -6.51
N LEU A 435 11.26 -31.69 -5.94
CA LEU A 435 11.34 -30.76 -4.81
C LEU A 435 10.63 -29.42 -5.05
N PRO A 436 10.81 -28.71 -6.19
CA PRO A 436 10.11 -27.44 -6.41
C PRO A 436 8.58 -27.55 -6.35
N ALA A 437 8.06 -28.67 -6.85
CA ALA A 437 6.64 -28.96 -6.83
C ALA A 437 6.13 -29.26 -5.43
N LEU A 438 6.93 -29.99 -4.66
CA LEU A 438 6.62 -30.34 -3.28
C LEU A 438 6.66 -29.08 -2.40
N CYS A 439 7.66 -28.23 -2.55
CA CYS A 439 7.74 -26.94 -1.84
C CYS A 439 6.53 -26.06 -2.15
N LEU A 440 6.16 -25.94 -3.43
CA LEU A 440 4.96 -25.19 -3.83
C LEU A 440 3.69 -25.78 -3.19
N LEU A 441 3.55 -27.10 -3.16
CA LEU A 441 2.40 -27.77 -2.55
C LEU A 441 2.33 -27.55 -1.04
N ILE A 442 3.46 -27.67 -0.33
CA ILE A 442 3.53 -27.44 1.12
C ILE A 442 3.18 -25.99 1.43
N LEU A 443 3.69 -25.03 0.64
CA LEU A 443 3.42 -23.61 0.79
C LEU A 443 1.94 -23.27 0.53
N VAL A 444 1.31 -23.86 -0.48
CA VAL A 444 -0.14 -23.69 -0.71
C VAL A 444 -0.95 -24.34 0.42
N ALA A 445 -0.57 -25.53 0.88
CA ALA A 445 -1.27 -26.20 1.99
C ALA A 445 -1.13 -25.41 3.31
N SER A 446 0.07 -24.92 3.65
CA SER A 446 0.30 -24.15 4.87
C SER A 446 -0.50 -22.84 4.88
N THR A 447 -0.55 -22.16 3.73
CA THR A 447 -1.33 -20.92 3.58
C THR A 447 -2.83 -21.14 3.70
N LEU A 448 -3.36 -22.27 3.21
CA LEU A 448 -4.78 -22.64 3.35
C LEU A 448 -5.17 -23.07 4.78
N ILE A 449 -4.24 -23.67 5.52
CA ILE A 449 -4.45 -24.06 6.93
C ILE A 449 -4.32 -22.87 7.88
N GLY A 450 -3.78 -21.73 7.41
CA GLY A 450 -3.48 -20.59 8.26
C GLY A 450 -2.24 -20.81 9.13
N ALA A 451 -1.39 -21.78 8.79
CA ALA A 451 -0.13 -21.97 9.49
C ALA A 451 0.81 -20.77 9.21
N SER A 452 1.44 -20.23 10.24
CA SER A 452 2.41 -19.12 10.17
C SER A 452 3.74 -19.49 9.51
N LEU A 453 3.80 -20.64 8.82
CA LEU A 453 4.96 -21.10 8.10
C LEU A 453 5.14 -20.25 6.83
N ASN A 454 5.93 -19.18 6.94
CA ASN A 454 6.28 -18.32 5.82
C ASN A 454 7.39 -18.96 4.95
N LEU A 455 7.07 -20.08 4.30
CA LEU A 455 7.98 -20.75 3.36
C LEU A 455 8.26 -19.91 2.11
N ALA A 456 7.49 -18.85 1.88
CA ALA A 456 7.70 -17.93 0.79
C ALA A 456 9.02 -17.15 0.95
N ASP A 457 9.44 -16.90 2.19
CA ASP A 457 10.72 -16.27 2.57
C ASP A 457 11.94 -17.18 2.31
N TRP A 458 11.73 -18.42 1.83
CA TRP A 458 12.83 -19.34 1.49
C TRP A 458 13.18 -19.30 -0.01
N GLU A 459 12.54 -18.41 -0.79
CA GLU A 459 12.95 -18.15 -2.16
C GLU A 459 14.16 -17.19 -2.19
N GLY A 460 15.23 -17.57 -2.90
CA GLY A 460 16.43 -16.74 -3.06
C GLY A 460 16.25 -15.50 -3.97
N PHE A 461 15.02 -14.99 -4.14
CA PHE A 461 14.74 -13.82 -4.97
C PHE A 461 14.92 -12.52 -4.19
N ASP A 462 14.60 -12.50 -2.90
CA ASP A 462 14.78 -11.32 -2.05
C ASP A 462 16.27 -11.05 -1.79
N ALA A 463 17.14 -12.03 -2.04
CA ALA A 463 18.61 -11.87 -2.03
C ALA A 463 19.14 -10.78 -3.00
N TRP A 464 18.34 -10.33 -3.97
CA TRP A 464 18.70 -9.18 -4.82
C TRP A 464 18.65 -7.85 -4.05
N LEU A 465 17.93 -7.80 -2.93
CA LEU A 465 17.94 -6.71 -1.96
C LEU A 465 19.14 -6.85 -1.03
N TRP A 466 20.35 -6.78 -1.57
CA TRP A 466 21.59 -7.07 -0.83
C TRP A 466 21.80 -6.30 0.48
N ARG A 467 21.06 -5.19 0.68
CA ARG A 467 21.10 -4.38 1.91
C ARG A 467 20.18 -4.90 3.02
N SER A 468 19.13 -5.63 2.70
CA SER A 468 18.08 -6.03 3.66
C SER A 468 17.67 -7.49 3.56
N ALA A 469 18.26 -8.25 2.64
CA ALA A 469 17.96 -9.65 2.47
C ALA A 469 18.34 -10.47 3.72
N GLY A 470 17.42 -11.31 4.20
CA GLY A 470 17.65 -12.19 5.32
C GLY A 470 18.76 -13.20 5.07
N LEU A 471 19.42 -13.65 6.14
CA LEU A 471 20.51 -14.64 6.03
C LEU A 471 20.04 -15.94 5.34
N ALA A 472 18.79 -16.34 5.55
CA ALA A 472 18.21 -17.51 4.91
C ALA A 472 18.08 -17.34 3.38
N THR A 473 17.53 -16.22 2.90
CA THR A 473 17.35 -15.94 1.46
C THR A 473 18.69 -15.83 0.76
N ILE A 474 19.66 -15.13 1.37
CA ILE A 474 21.04 -15.03 0.86
C ILE A 474 21.69 -16.40 0.78
N THR A 475 21.57 -17.23 1.82
CA THR A 475 22.18 -18.56 1.85
C THR A 475 21.63 -19.44 0.74
N VAL A 476 20.30 -19.47 0.56
CA VAL A 476 19.66 -20.25 -0.51
C VAL A 476 20.09 -19.75 -1.89
N ALA A 477 20.15 -18.43 -2.10
CA ALA A 477 20.59 -17.84 -3.37
C ALA A 477 22.05 -18.19 -3.68
N VAL A 478 22.97 -17.98 -2.73
CA VAL A 478 24.41 -18.24 -2.90
C VAL A 478 24.68 -19.73 -3.12
N VAL A 479 24.09 -20.61 -2.30
CA VAL A 479 24.21 -22.06 -2.48
C VAL A 479 23.66 -22.49 -3.84
N GLY A 480 22.52 -21.92 -4.26
CA GLY A 480 21.93 -22.17 -5.57
C GLY A 480 22.81 -21.72 -6.74
N LEU A 481 23.48 -20.57 -6.60
CA LEU A 481 24.43 -20.05 -7.58
C LEU A 481 25.70 -20.92 -7.66
N ILE A 482 26.29 -21.28 -6.52
CA ILE A 482 27.46 -22.19 -6.45
C ILE A 482 27.12 -23.54 -7.07
N ALA A 483 25.97 -24.13 -6.72
CA ALA A 483 25.51 -25.38 -7.32
C ALA A 483 25.35 -25.29 -8.84
N SER A 484 25.05 -24.10 -9.37
CA SER A 484 24.88 -23.88 -10.82
C SER A 484 26.17 -23.90 -11.62
N ILE A 485 27.33 -23.80 -10.95
CA ILE A 485 28.65 -24.03 -11.56
C ILE A 485 28.80 -25.51 -11.97
N PHE A 486 28.31 -26.43 -11.12
CA PHE A 486 28.44 -27.87 -11.33
C PHE A 486 27.27 -28.50 -12.09
N SER A 487 26.06 -27.95 -11.95
CA SER A 487 24.86 -28.37 -12.65
C SER A 487 24.14 -27.14 -13.20
N PRO A 488 24.25 -26.83 -14.51
CA PRO A 488 23.66 -25.62 -15.08
C PRO A 488 22.18 -25.46 -14.71
N LEU A 489 21.80 -24.27 -14.24
CA LEU A 489 20.47 -23.93 -13.75
C LEU A 489 20.02 -24.74 -12.52
N ALA A 490 20.93 -25.07 -11.59
CA ALA A 490 20.65 -25.97 -10.46
C ALA A 490 19.44 -25.52 -9.63
N TYR A 491 19.44 -24.28 -9.15
CA TYR A 491 18.32 -23.77 -8.34
C TYR A 491 17.03 -23.65 -9.16
N CYS A 492 17.11 -23.20 -10.41
CA CYS A 492 15.92 -23.14 -11.27
C CYS A 492 15.32 -24.54 -11.56
N LYS A 493 16.14 -25.61 -11.54
CA LYS A 493 15.68 -26.99 -11.76
C LYS A 493 15.18 -27.67 -10.48
N PHE A 494 15.80 -27.41 -9.34
CA PHE A 494 15.64 -28.19 -8.12
C PHE A 494 15.13 -27.41 -6.90
N GLY A 495 15.12 -26.07 -6.94
CA GLY A 495 14.81 -25.25 -5.77
C GLY A 495 13.81 -24.11 -5.97
N CYS A 496 13.34 -23.82 -7.19
CA CYS A 496 12.48 -22.65 -7.44
C CYS A 496 10.97 -23.00 -7.52
N PRO A 497 10.17 -22.74 -6.47
CA PRO A 497 8.73 -23.04 -6.49
C PRO A 497 7.96 -22.12 -7.46
N THR A 498 8.36 -20.85 -7.61
CA THR A 498 7.79 -19.96 -8.65
C THR A 498 7.96 -20.52 -10.08
N GLY A 499 9.12 -21.10 -10.38
CA GLY A 499 9.34 -21.79 -11.67
C GLY A 499 8.45 -23.03 -11.82
N ALA A 500 8.18 -23.75 -10.73
CA ALA A 500 7.27 -24.89 -10.72
C ALA A 500 5.82 -24.49 -11.00
N LEU A 501 5.37 -23.36 -10.46
CA LEU A 501 4.04 -22.79 -10.72
C LEU A 501 3.88 -22.42 -12.21
N PHE A 502 4.84 -21.70 -12.79
CA PHE A 502 4.79 -21.38 -14.23
C PHE A 502 4.87 -22.63 -15.12
N LYS A 503 5.62 -23.65 -14.69
CA LYS A 503 5.67 -24.96 -15.37
C LYS A 503 4.36 -25.72 -15.26
N PHE A 504 3.64 -25.61 -14.15
CA PHE A 504 2.33 -26.24 -14.00
C PHE A 504 1.32 -25.69 -15.01
N LEU A 505 1.27 -24.36 -15.16
CA LEU A 505 0.35 -23.66 -16.05
C LEU A 505 0.74 -23.66 -17.53
N SER A 506 1.96 -24.07 -17.89
CA SER A 506 2.43 -23.96 -19.27
C SER A 506 1.79 -24.96 -20.21
N LYS A 507 1.62 -24.53 -21.46
CA LYS A 507 1.17 -25.33 -22.60
C LYS A 507 1.90 -26.68 -22.70
N THR A 508 3.23 -26.60 -22.57
CA THR A 508 4.19 -27.71 -22.78
C THR A 508 4.18 -28.73 -21.64
N SER A 509 3.54 -28.43 -20.51
CA SER A 509 3.33 -29.35 -19.40
C SER A 509 2.17 -30.33 -19.64
N GLY A 510 1.49 -30.21 -20.78
CA GLY A 510 0.41 -31.09 -21.21
C GLY A 510 0.92 -32.48 -21.60
N THR A 511 0.96 -33.40 -20.64
CA THR A 511 0.57 -34.77 -20.96
C THR A 511 -0.86 -34.73 -21.50
N LYS A 512 -1.20 -35.55 -22.50
CA LYS A 512 -2.57 -35.62 -23.06
C LYS A 512 -3.66 -36.00 -22.03
N HIS A 513 -3.25 -36.31 -20.79
CA HIS A 513 -4.08 -36.80 -19.68
C HIS A 513 -3.74 -36.05 -18.39
N LEU A 514 -4.72 -36.02 -17.47
CA LEU A 514 -4.55 -35.56 -16.10
C LEU A 514 -3.43 -36.34 -15.42
N SER A 515 -2.43 -35.62 -14.92
CA SER A 515 -1.32 -36.22 -14.19
C SER A 515 -1.69 -36.42 -12.72
N PHE A 516 -0.95 -37.26 -12.01
CA PHE A 516 -1.10 -37.43 -10.56
C PHE A 516 -0.96 -36.10 -9.79
N ARG A 517 -0.18 -35.15 -10.31
CA ARG A 517 -0.02 -33.80 -9.74
C ARG A 517 -1.30 -32.96 -9.88
N ASP A 518 -2.02 -33.13 -10.99
CA ASP A 518 -3.31 -32.48 -11.23
C ASP A 518 -4.38 -33.01 -10.26
N LEU A 519 -4.35 -34.31 -9.99
CA LEU A 519 -5.26 -34.97 -9.03
C LEU A 519 -4.99 -34.54 -7.58
N ILE A 520 -3.72 -34.48 -7.16
CA ILE A 520 -3.36 -33.97 -5.83
C ILE A 520 -3.82 -32.52 -5.65
N ALA A 521 -3.61 -31.67 -6.66
CA ALA A 521 -4.02 -30.27 -6.58
C ALA A 521 -5.56 -30.14 -6.49
N GLY A 522 -6.31 -30.96 -7.23
CA GLY A 522 -7.76 -31.04 -7.10
C GLY A 522 -8.23 -31.54 -5.72
N LEU A 523 -7.56 -32.55 -5.15
CA LEU A 523 -7.85 -33.03 -3.79
C LEU A 523 -7.56 -31.98 -2.72
N LEU A 524 -6.49 -31.19 -2.89
CA LEU A 524 -6.17 -30.07 -2.02
C LEU A 524 -7.27 -29.01 -2.04
N CYS A 525 -7.79 -28.66 -3.23
CA CYS A 525 -8.94 -27.74 -3.32
C CYS A 525 -10.17 -28.27 -2.60
N LEU A 526 -10.48 -29.57 -2.77
CA LEU A 526 -11.62 -30.19 -2.08
C LEU A 526 -11.44 -30.19 -0.57
N ALA A 527 -10.28 -30.62 -0.07
CA ALA A 527 -9.97 -30.62 1.35
C ALA A 527 -10.04 -29.20 1.96
N ALA A 528 -9.55 -28.21 1.23
CA ALA A 528 -9.58 -26.81 1.67
C ALA A 528 -10.99 -26.19 1.65
N PHE A 529 -11.89 -26.68 0.78
CA PHE A 529 -13.30 -26.25 0.74
C PHE A 529 -14.15 -26.84 1.87
N PHE A 530 -13.81 -28.06 2.34
CA PHE A 530 -14.50 -28.73 3.44
C PHE A 530 -13.92 -28.46 4.83
N SER A 531 -12.85 -27.65 4.93
CA SER A 531 -12.23 -27.22 6.19
C SER A 531 -12.47 -25.76 6.46
#